data_AF-A0A7C0VDK9-F1
#
_entry.id   AF-A0A7C0VDK9-F1
#
_cell.length_a   1.000
_cell.length_b   1.000
_cell.length_c   1.000
_cell.angle_alpha   90.00
_cell.angle_beta   90.00
_cell.angle_gamma   90.00
#
_symmetry.space_group_name_H-M   'P 1'
#
loop_
_entity.id
_entity.type
_entity.pdbx_description
1 polymer ?
#
loop_
_entity_poly.entity_id
_entity_poly.type
_entity_poly.pdbx_seq_one_letter_code
_entity_poly.pdbx_strand_id
1 'polypeptide(L)'
;MEKNFWQFDTVILNGYNFFERKEDLMATLDDYINAFKRYLPERVFQKIMQDPKKVRLEGEKRFVTVLFGDLSGFTSLTEKLEDPEKIVEIVNRYFMRMLEIVEKYGGDVDKFLGDAIMVIFGAPVAHKDDPERAVRAALEMIEAIKELGVVHTPKGDVEVNM
;
A
#
# COMPACT_ATOMS: atom_id res chain seq x y z
N MET A 1 40.67 39.51 36.02
CA MET A 1 39.83 38.28 36.07
C MET A 1 38.86 38.36 34.92
N GLU A 2 39.22 37.86 33.74
CA GLU A 2 38.47 38.15 32.50
C GLU A 2 38.65 37.01 31.47
N LYS A 3 38.37 35.76 31.87
CA LYS A 3 38.63 34.58 31.02
C LYS A 3 37.49 33.58 30.84
N ASN A 4 36.26 33.87 31.29
CA ASN A 4 35.18 32.87 31.27
C ASN A 4 33.90 33.27 30.52
N PHE A 5 33.81 34.45 29.90
CA PHE A 5 32.56 34.89 29.25
C PHE A 5 32.29 34.17 27.91
N TRP A 6 33.33 33.98 27.08
CA TRP A 6 33.21 33.38 25.75
C TRP A 6 32.88 31.87 25.73
N GLN A 7 33.12 31.16 26.83
CA GLN A 7 32.91 29.71 26.90
C GLN A 7 31.43 29.34 27.14
N PHE A 8 30.64 30.23 27.77
CA PHE A 8 29.21 30.02 27.97
C PHE A 8 28.40 30.28 26.69
N ASP A 9 28.69 31.36 25.96
CA ASP A 9 28.00 31.67 24.69
C ASP A 9 28.23 30.58 23.64
N THR A 10 29.42 30.00 23.59
CA THR A 10 29.75 28.91 22.65
C THR A 10 28.97 27.63 22.97
N VAL A 11 28.73 27.31 24.25
CA VAL A 11 27.95 26.11 24.64
C VAL A 11 26.47 26.30 24.33
N ILE A 12 25.92 27.49 24.56
CA ILE A 12 24.52 27.79 24.23
C ILE A 12 24.32 27.81 22.72
N LEU A 13 25.17 28.48 21.94
CA LEU A 13 25.10 28.49 20.48
C LEU A 13 25.31 27.09 19.86
N ASN A 14 26.19 26.26 20.43
CA ASN A 14 26.32 24.87 20.01
C ASN A 14 25.11 24.03 20.39
N GLY A 15 24.48 24.29 21.54
CA GLY A 15 23.22 23.68 21.95
C GLY A 15 22.09 24.03 20.98
N TYR A 16 21.85 25.31 20.71
CA TYR A 16 20.84 25.77 19.74
C TYR A 16 21.08 25.19 18.33
N ASN A 17 22.31 25.27 17.81
CA ASN A 17 22.65 24.67 16.51
C ASN A 17 22.55 23.13 16.50
N PHE A 18 22.62 22.46 17.65
CA PHE A 18 22.43 21.01 17.77
C PHE A 18 20.94 20.64 17.81
N PHE A 19 20.11 21.45 18.47
CA PHE A 19 18.66 21.30 18.49
C PHE A 19 18.04 21.53 17.11
N GLU A 20 18.37 22.64 16.43
CA GLU A 20 17.88 22.91 15.06
C GLU A 20 18.28 21.80 14.08
N ARG A 21 19.57 21.38 14.09
CA ARG A 21 20.02 20.24 13.25
C ARG A 21 19.30 18.94 13.56
N LYS A 22 18.85 18.73 14.80
CA LYS A 22 18.10 17.52 15.16
C LYS A 22 16.66 17.61 14.64
N GLU A 23 16.03 18.77 14.70
CA GLU A 23 14.70 18.99 14.10
C GLU A 23 14.74 18.81 12.58
N ASP A 24 15.72 19.41 11.90
CA ASP A 24 15.91 19.24 10.45
C ASP A 24 16.15 17.78 10.07
N LEU A 25 16.94 17.06 10.86
CA LEU A 25 17.22 15.64 10.64
C LEU A 25 15.96 14.78 10.84
N MET A 26 15.13 15.08 11.83
CA MET A 26 13.87 14.37 12.07
C MET A 26 12.85 14.67 10.97
N ALA A 27 12.72 15.93 10.55
CA ALA A 27 11.85 16.31 9.43
C ALA A 27 12.27 15.61 8.13
N THR A 28 13.57 15.60 7.84
CA THR A 28 14.13 14.87 6.69
C THR A 28 13.83 13.37 6.79
N LEU A 29 13.97 12.78 7.98
CA LEU A 29 13.70 11.35 8.20
C LEU A 29 12.20 11.03 8.00
N ASP A 30 11.31 11.89 8.46
CA ASP A 30 9.86 11.77 8.26
C ASP A 30 9.49 11.84 6.77
N ASP A 31 10.14 12.73 5.99
CA ASP A 31 9.96 12.79 4.54
C ASP A 31 10.34 11.46 3.86
N TYR A 32 11.48 10.87 4.23
CA TYR A 32 11.89 9.56 3.72
C TYR A 32 10.91 8.46 4.14
N ILE A 33 10.50 8.42 5.39
CA ILE A 33 9.53 7.43 5.89
C ILE A 33 8.22 7.51 5.12
N ASN A 34 7.70 8.72 4.90
CA ASN A 34 6.47 8.97 4.16
C ASN A 34 6.60 8.60 2.68
N ALA A 35 7.76 8.85 2.06
CA ALA A 35 8.05 8.43 0.69
C ALA A 35 8.07 6.90 0.57
N PHE A 36 8.68 6.20 1.53
CA PHE A 36 8.76 4.73 1.54
C PHE A 36 7.46 4.04 1.94
N LYS A 37 6.58 4.71 2.71
CA LYS A 37 5.28 4.16 3.14
C LYS A 37 4.47 3.60 1.98
N ARG A 38 4.50 4.24 0.81
CA ARG A 38 3.74 3.86 -0.39
C ARG A 38 4.22 2.55 -1.04
N TYR A 39 5.41 2.07 -0.68
CA TYR A 39 6.03 0.87 -1.25
C TYR A 39 6.03 -0.33 -0.30
N LEU A 40 5.59 -0.14 0.93
CA LEU A 40 5.52 -1.21 1.93
C LEU A 40 4.06 -1.59 2.17
N PRO A 41 3.73 -2.89 2.26
CA PRO A 41 2.45 -3.31 2.79
C PRO A 41 2.23 -2.64 4.16
N GLU A 42 1.02 -2.13 4.42
CA GLU A 42 0.71 -1.41 5.65
C GLU A 42 1.09 -2.23 6.89
N ARG A 43 0.92 -3.56 6.84
CA ARG A 43 1.34 -4.50 7.89
C ARG A 43 2.85 -4.45 8.21
N VAL A 44 3.69 -4.26 7.21
CA VAL A 44 5.15 -4.16 7.37
C VAL A 44 5.49 -2.79 7.96
N PHE A 45 4.88 -1.73 7.43
CA PHE A 45 5.04 -0.37 7.93
C PHE A 45 4.66 -0.25 9.41
N GLN A 46 3.50 -0.76 9.81
CA GLN A 46 3.03 -0.74 11.20
C GLN A 46 3.98 -1.50 12.15
N LYS A 47 4.52 -2.65 11.73
CA LYS A 47 5.52 -3.39 12.52
C LYS A 47 6.84 -2.61 12.66
N ILE A 48 7.30 -1.95 11.59
CA ILE A 48 8.50 -1.09 11.63
C ILE A 48 8.29 0.09 12.58
N MET A 49 7.12 0.73 12.55
CA MET A 49 6.82 1.88 13.41
C MET A 49 6.68 1.53 14.89
N GLN A 50 6.17 0.33 15.21
CA GLN A 50 6.05 -0.12 16.61
C GLN A 50 7.41 -0.37 17.26
N ASP A 51 8.30 -1.10 16.59
CA ASP A 51 9.66 -1.33 17.07
C ASP A 51 10.57 -1.72 15.89
N PRO A 52 11.33 -0.77 15.31
CA PRO A 52 12.16 -1.04 14.14
C PRO A 52 13.27 -2.06 14.43
N LYS A 53 13.64 -2.28 15.71
CA LYS A 53 14.65 -3.28 16.11
C LYS A 53 14.06 -4.69 16.23
N LYS A 54 12.74 -4.82 16.32
CA LYS A 54 12.03 -6.11 16.38
C LYS A 54 11.44 -6.56 15.06
N VAL A 55 11.65 -5.81 13.98
CA VAL A 55 11.32 -6.26 12.63
C VAL A 55 12.27 -7.41 12.28
N ARG A 56 11.93 -8.59 12.75
CA ARG A 56 12.54 -9.83 12.34
C ARG A 56 11.70 -10.41 11.23
N LEU A 57 12.32 -10.61 10.07
CA LEU A 57 11.79 -11.42 8.98
C LEU A 57 11.89 -12.91 9.35
N GLU A 58 11.34 -13.29 10.51
CA GLU A 58 11.20 -14.70 10.87
C GLU A 58 9.98 -15.23 10.12
N GLY A 59 10.24 -16.13 9.16
CA GLY A 59 9.16 -16.82 8.44
C GLY A 59 8.41 -17.76 9.37
N GLU A 60 7.09 -17.70 9.35
CA GLU A 60 6.23 -18.65 10.06
C GLU A 60 5.50 -19.56 9.06
N LYS A 61 5.23 -20.80 9.47
CA LYS A 61 4.32 -21.68 8.73
C LYS A 61 2.91 -21.47 9.24
N ARG A 62 1.99 -21.18 8.34
CA ARG A 62 0.58 -20.98 8.67
C ARG A 62 -0.32 -21.47 7.54
N PHE A 63 -1.50 -21.96 7.90
CA PHE A 63 -2.59 -22.19 6.96
C PHE A 63 -3.25 -20.86 6.61
N VAL A 64 -3.30 -20.56 5.31
CA VAL A 64 -3.91 -19.34 4.76
C VAL A 64 -4.76 -19.72 3.56
N THR A 65 -5.75 -18.89 3.25
CA THR A 65 -6.44 -18.92 1.96
C THR A 65 -5.92 -17.79 1.10
N VAL A 66 -5.55 -18.09 -0.14
CA VAL A 66 -5.04 -17.09 -1.09
C VAL A 66 -6.06 -16.92 -2.21
N LEU A 67 -6.45 -15.67 -2.45
CA LEU A 67 -7.28 -15.27 -3.57
C LEU A 67 -6.41 -14.54 -4.58
N PHE A 68 -6.51 -14.97 -5.84
CA PHE A 68 -5.97 -14.26 -6.99
C PHE A 68 -7.14 -13.71 -7.80
N GLY A 69 -7.02 -12.45 -8.20
CA GLY A 69 -7.97 -11.78 -9.06
C GLY A 69 -7.25 -11.07 -10.19
N ASP A 70 -7.79 -11.08 -11.40
CA ASP A 70 -7.17 -10.46 -12.57
C ASP A 70 -8.21 -9.71 -13.41
N LEU A 71 -7.81 -8.60 -14.02
CA LEU A 71 -8.71 -7.74 -14.78
C LEU A 71 -8.80 -8.20 -16.23
N SER A 72 -9.83 -8.98 -16.56
CA SER A 72 -10.10 -9.37 -17.94
C SER A 72 -10.42 -8.14 -18.81
N GLY A 73 -9.80 -8.06 -19.99
CA GLY A 73 -9.96 -6.96 -20.94
C GLY A 73 -8.95 -5.82 -20.77
N PHE A 74 -8.15 -5.83 -19.71
CA PHE A 74 -7.16 -4.78 -19.47
C PHE A 74 -6.08 -4.70 -20.55
N THR A 75 -5.56 -5.84 -21.03
CA THR A 75 -4.59 -5.85 -22.14
C THR A 75 -5.16 -5.19 -23.40
N SER A 76 -6.42 -5.47 -23.73
CA SER A 76 -7.09 -4.81 -24.86
C SER A 76 -7.35 -3.33 -24.59
N LEU A 77 -7.62 -2.96 -23.34
CA LEU A 77 -7.80 -1.58 -22.93
C LEU A 77 -6.51 -0.77 -23.09
N THR A 78 -5.35 -1.30 -22.67
CA THR A 78 -4.06 -0.62 -22.77
C THR A 78 -3.57 -0.47 -24.22
N GLU A 79 -3.96 -1.37 -25.12
CA GLU A 79 -3.66 -1.24 -26.56
C GLU A 79 -4.55 -0.19 -27.26
N LYS A 80 -5.80 -0.04 -26.79
CA LYS A 80 -6.78 0.84 -27.40
C LYS A 80 -6.78 2.25 -26.84
N LEU A 81 -6.48 2.41 -25.54
CA LEU A 81 -6.23 3.70 -24.91
C LEU A 81 -4.75 4.02 -25.06
N GLU A 82 -4.42 5.01 -25.90
CA GLU A 82 -3.04 5.48 -26.07
C GLU A 82 -2.59 6.44 -24.95
N ASP A 83 -3.54 6.84 -24.08
CA ASP A 83 -3.34 7.80 -22.98
C ASP A 83 -3.04 7.06 -21.66
N PRO A 84 -1.78 7.09 -21.17
CA PRO A 84 -1.40 6.39 -19.95
C PRO A 84 -2.09 6.92 -18.70
N GLU A 85 -2.43 8.21 -18.65
CA GLU A 85 -3.08 8.81 -17.47
C GLU A 85 -4.47 8.22 -17.27
N LYS A 86 -5.21 8.02 -18.36
CA LYS A 86 -6.54 7.38 -18.32
C LYS A 86 -6.49 5.91 -17.95
N ILE A 87 -5.48 5.18 -18.44
CA ILE A 87 -5.27 3.79 -18.06
C ILE A 87 -5.06 3.70 -16.55
N VAL A 88 -4.17 4.54 -16.00
CA VAL A 88 -3.89 4.58 -14.56
C VAL A 88 -5.13 4.95 -13.75
N GLU A 89 -5.95 5.90 -14.23
CA GLU A 89 -7.21 6.26 -13.57
C GLU A 89 -8.17 5.07 -13.45
N ILE A 90 -8.38 4.32 -14.54
CA ILE A 90 -9.27 3.16 -14.57
C ILE A 90 -8.77 2.06 -13.63
N VAL A 91 -7.47 1.75 -13.68
CA VAL A 91 -6.84 0.76 -12.82
C VAL A 91 -6.94 1.15 -11.35
N ASN A 92 -6.70 2.41 -11.01
CA ASN A 92 -6.81 2.89 -9.64
C ASN A 92 -8.25 2.81 -9.14
N ARG A 93 -9.24 3.16 -9.97
CA ARG A 93 -10.67 3.00 -9.62
C ARG A 93 -11.03 1.55 -9.34
N TYR A 94 -10.56 0.62 -10.18
CA TYR A 94 -10.70 -0.81 -9.94
C TYR A 94 -10.06 -1.24 -8.62
N PHE A 95 -8.79 -0.94 -8.41
CA PHE A 95 -8.09 -1.37 -7.19
C PHE A 95 -8.68 -0.76 -5.93
N MET A 96 -9.12 0.49 -5.94
CA MET A 96 -9.82 1.08 -4.79
C MET A 96 -11.06 0.28 -4.42
N ARG A 97 -11.90 -0.09 -5.41
CA ARG A 97 -13.09 -0.89 -5.15
C ARG A 97 -12.77 -2.29 -4.64
N MET A 98 -11.74 -2.93 -5.21
CA MET A 98 -11.28 -4.25 -4.74
C MET A 98 -10.74 -4.18 -3.31
N LEU A 99 -9.98 -3.14 -2.98
CA LEU A 99 -9.43 -2.91 -1.63
C LEU A 99 -10.54 -2.79 -0.58
N GLU A 100 -11.60 -2.02 -0.87
CA GLU A 100 -12.76 -1.91 0.02
C GLU A 100 -13.42 -3.26 0.31
N ILE A 101 -13.56 -4.11 -0.72
CA ILE A 101 -14.16 -5.45 -0.59
C ILE A 101 -13.23 -6.37 0.21
N VAL A 102 -11.94 -6.36 -0.09
CA VAL A 102 -10.93 -7.14 0.64
C VAL A 102 -10.93 -6.77 2.12
N GLU A 103 -10.94 -5.47 2.43
CA GLU A 103 -11.00 -4.96 3.80
C GLU A 103 -12.31 -5.36 4.49
N LYS A 104 -13.45 -5.23 3.81
CA LYS A 104 -14.78 -5.64 4.32
C LYS A 104 -14.80 -7.10 4.76
N TYR A 105 -14.15 -7.99 4.01
CA TYR A 105 -14.06 -9.42 4.36
C TYR A 105 -12.84 -9.76 5.22
N GLY A 106 -12.02 -8.77 5.60
CA GLY A 106 -10.85 -8.93 6.46
C GLY A 106 -9.74 -9.77 5.83
N GLY A 107 -9.52 -9.62 4.53
CA GLY A 107 -8.32 -10.06 3.83
C GLY A 107 -7.25 -8.98 3.84
N ASP A 108 -6.01 -9.37 3.56
CA ASP A 108 -4.84 -8.49 3.46
C ASP A 108 -4.27 -8.58 2.04
N VAL A 109 -4.09 -7.44 1.36
CA VAL A 109 -3.49 -7.42 0.03
C VAL A 109 -1.98 -7.60 0.17
N ASP A 110 -1.48 -8.73 -0.34
CA ASP A 110 -0.04 -8.99 -0.32
C ASP A 110 0.70 -8.15 -1.37
N LYS A 111 0.16 -8.10 -2.60
CA LYS A 111 0.70 -7.30 -3.70
C LYS A 111 -0.27 -7.17 -4.87
N PHE A 112 0.04 -6.17 -5.71
CA PHE A 112 -0.47 -6.04 -7.07
C PHE A 112 0.57 -6.60 -8.06
N LEU A 113 0.10 -7.27 -9.10
CA LEU A 113 0.90 -7.92 -10.15
C LEU A 113 0.39 -7.43 -11.51
N GLY A 114 0.76 -6.21 -11.90
CA GLY A 114 0.12 -5.56 -13.05
C GLY A 114 -1.31 -5.19 -12.71
N ASP A 115 -2.26 -5.77 -13.45
CA ASP A 115 -3.71 -5.70 -13.28
C ASP A 115 -4.28 -6.76 -12.32
N ALA A 116 -3.45 -7.72 -11.91
CA ALA A 116 -3.84 -8.73 -10.94
C ALA A 116 -3.62 -8.29 -9.49
N ILE A 117 -4.45 -8.82 -8.60
CA ILE A 117 -4.40 -8.63 -7.14
C ILE A 117 -4.22 -10.00 -6.46
N MET A 118 -3.33 -10.04 -5.45
CA MET A 118 -3.15 -11.20 -4.58
C MET A 118 -3.55 -10.84 -3.15
N VAL A 119 -4.52 -11.57 -2.62
CA VAL A 119 -5.11 -11.34 -1.29
C VAL A 119 -4.90 -12.57 -0.43
N ILE A 120 -4.54 -12.35 0.84
CA ILE A 120 -4.34 -13.40 1.82
C ILE A 120 -5.40 -13.27 2.92
N PHE A 121 -6.06 -14.38 3.22
CA PHE A 121 -6.91 -14.56 4.39
C PHE A 121 -6.20 -15.52 5.35
N GLY A 122 -6.17 -15.17 6.63
CA GLY A 122 -5.52 -15.95 7.68
C GLY A 122 -4.13 -15.45 8.11
N ALA A 123 -3.65 -14.38 7.48
CA ALA A 123 -2.47 -13.64 7.91
C ALA A 123 -2.79 -12.13 7.96
N PRO A 124 -2.33 -11.38 8.96
CA PRO A 124 -1.54 -11.81 10.13
C PRO A 124 -2.38 -12.46 11.24
N VAL A 125 -3.71 -12.56 11.08
CA VAL A 125 -4.62 -13.20 12.05
C VAL A 125 -5.41 -14.29 11.36
N ALA A 126 -5.39 -15.50 11.92
CA ALA A 126 -6.09 -16.67 11.39
C ALA A 126 -7.50 -16.81 11.95
N HIS A 127 -8.45 -17.17 11.10
CA HIS A 127 -9.83 -17.43 11.47
C HIS A 127 -10.30 -18.76 10.86
N LYS A 128 -11.25 -19.43 11.51
CA LYS A 128 -11.75 -20.73 10.99
C LYS A 128 -12.52 -20.58 9.68
N ASP A 129 -13.08 -19.40 9.44
CA ASP A 129 -13.88 -19.04 8.28
C ASP A 129 -13.06 -18.31 7.19
N ASP A 130 -11.73 -18.26 7.27
CA ASP A 130 -10.86 -17.66 6.23
C ASP A 130 -11.22 -18.11 4.80
N PRO A 131 -11.47 -19.42 4.52
CA PRO A 131 -11.88 -19.85 3.19
C PRO A 131 -13.24 -19.30 2.76
N GLU A 132 -14.20 -19.22 3.67
CA GLU A 132 -15.54 -18.69 3.38
C GLU A 132 -15.48 -17.18 3.10
N ARG A 133 -14.73 -16.43 3.91
CA ARG A 133 -14.51 -14.99 3.71
C ARG A 133 -13.84 -14.71 2.36
N ALA A 134 -12.85 -15.52 1.98
CA ALA A 134 -12.20 -15.41 0.67
C ALA A 134 -13.18 -15.64 -0.49
N VAL A 135 -14.03 -16.66 -0.41
CA VAL A 135 -15.04 -16.92 -1.45
C VAL A 135 -16.07 -15.81 -1.52
N ARG A 136 -16.56 -15.31 -0.38
CA ARG A 136 -17.51 -14.19 -0.35
C ARG A 136 -16.90 -12.90 -0.93
N ALA A 137 -15.63 -12.64 -0.64
CA ALA A 137 -14.90 -11.53 -1.24
C ALA A 137 -14.81 -11.70 -2.75
N ALA A 138 -14.40 -12.87 -3.26
CA ALA A 138 -14.33 -13.14 -4.70
C ALA A 138 -15.66 -12.88 -5.41
N LEU A 139 -16.77 -13.37 -4.85
CA LEU A 139 -18.10 -13.17 -5.42
C LEU A 139 -18.50 -11.69 -5.46
N GLU A 140 -18.23 -10.93 -4.40
CA GLU A 140 -18.51 -9.49 -4.39
C GLU A 140 -17.60 -8.71 -5.34
N MET A 141 -16.33 -9.11 -5.50
CA MET A 141 -15.41 -8.52 -6.47
C MET A 141 -15.92 -8.71 -7.90
N ILE A 142 -16.41 -9.91 -8.24
CA ILE A 142 -17.04 -10.23 -9.53
C ILE A 142 -18.32 -9.42 -9.77
N GLU A 143 -19.11 -9.14 -8.74
CA GLU A 143 -20.29 -8.27 -8.92
C GLU A 143 -19.88 -6.79 -9.05
N ALA A 144 -18.91 -6.33 -8.26
CA ALA A 144 -18.47 -4.95 -8.27
C ALA A 144 -17.79 -4.55 -9.58
N ILE A 145 -17.06 -5.44 -10.24
CA ILE A 145 -16.44 -5.12 -11.54
C ILE A 145 -17.47 -4.81 -12.63
N LYS A 146 -18.69 -5.37 -12.53
CA LYS A 146 -19.77 -5.07 -13.49
C LYS A 146 -20.18 -3.59 -13.46
N GLU A 147 -19.91 -2.88 -12.36
CA GLU A 147 -20.13 -1.44 -12.25
C GLU A 147 -19.13 -0.62 -13.09
N LEU A 148 -17.92 -1.15 -13.36
CA LEU A 148 -16.97 -0.57 -14.30
C LEU A 148 -17.44 -0.77 -15.75
N GLY A 149 -18.09 -1.92 -16.03
CA GLY A 149 -18.81 -2.17 -17.26
C GLY A 149 -17.96 -2.01 -18.53
N VAL A 150 -18.50 -1.25 -19.49
CA VAL A 150 -17.85 -1.01 -20.78
C VAL A 150 -17.07 0.30 -20.75
N VAL A 151 -15.78 0.22 -21.04
CA VAL A 151 -14.93 1.39 -21.24
C VAL A 151 -14.92 1.78 -22.71
N HIS A 152 -15.36 3.00 -22.99
CA HIS A 152 -15.34 3.58 -24.33
C HIS A 152 -13.92 4.08 -24.67
N THR A 153 -13.38 3.62 -25.79
CA THR A 153 -12.05 4.03 -26.28
C THR A 153 -12.15 4.58 -27.71
N PRO A 154 -11.15 5.36 -28.18
CA PRO A 154 -11.11 5.81 -29.58
C PRO A 154 -11.09 4.66 -30.61
N LYS A 155 -10.65 3.46 -30.21
CA LYS A 155 -10.56 2.26 -31.05
C LYS A 155 -11.67 1.25 -30.77
N GLY A 156 -12.79 1.72 -30.23
CA GLY A 156 -13.98 0.94 -29.91
C GLY A 156 -14.00 0.41 -28.48
N ASP A 157 -15.17 -0.06 -28.08
CA ASP A 157 -15.48 -0.40 -26.71
C ASP A 157 -14.67 -1.61 -26.21
N VAL A 158 -14.40 -1.61 -24.90
CA VAL A 158 -13.75 -2.72 -24.18
C VAL A 158 -14.60 -3.04 -22.97
N GLU A 159 -15.08 -4.28 -22.89
CA GLU A 159 -15.73 -4.79 -21.70
C GLU A 159 -14.66 -5.20 -20.69
N VAL A 160 -14.81 -4.74 -19.45
CA VAL A 160 -13.87 -5.03 -18.35
C VAL A 160 -14.57 -5.91 -17.33
N ASN A 161 -13.95 -7.05 -17.01
CA ASN A 161 -14.51 -8.10 -16.14
C ASN A 161 -13.42 -8.72 -15.25
N MET A 162 -13.81 -9.69 -14.42
CA MET A 162 -12.92 -10.42 -13.49
C MET A 162 -13.20 -11.92 -13.52
#